data_AF-A0A7C3WA41-F1
#
_entry.id   AF-A0A7C3WA41-F1
#
_cell.length_a   1.000
_cell.length_b   1.000
_cell.length_c   1.000
_cell.angle_alpha   90.00
_cell.angle_beta   90.00
_cell.angle_gamma   90.00
#
_symmetry.space_group_name_H-M   'P 1'
#
loop_
_entity.id
_entity.type
_entity.pdbx_description
1 polymer ?
#
loop_
_entity_poly.entity_id
_entity_poly.type
_entity_poly.pdbx_seq_one_letter_code
_entity_poly.pdbx_strand_id
1 'polypeptide(L)'
;MLHNYLSLLKRVRVLLFSSDNDNFIAELGQRWLRNHFQPNEVGVLPGNNSADFGIAINYPQASTARVFTELSPDVPAGVRDAIVLSSCYIAPLVVLGDKSWERLSPYVLWVRRVAKLPDEAETLRVLGLARDAEAQWFPMAREAFHTILDYIHGDLQPDAIDILLEKRRIQVTQEAERLFNMAGKSEQGYPLVFIADPLRLIALWLQKMKRSLLAELPWDEFVSAGLGVAVGVVIAPENLRRFLRQEHQEKRHQMHHRSQLQRNRHR
;
A
#
# COMPACT_ATOMS: atom_id res chain seq x y z
N MET A 1 15.11 -5.18 -17.96
CA MET A 1 14.29 -5.20 -16.73
C MET A 1 14.37 -3.89 -15.95
N LEU A 2 15.57 -3.37 -15.62
CA LEU A 2 15.72 -2.11 -14.87
C LEU A 2 15.00 -0.89 -15.47
N HIS A 3 15.10 -0.67 -16.79
CA HIS A 3 14.41 0.44 -17.48
C HIS A 3 12.88 0.37 -17.36
N ASN A 4 12.30 -0.84 -17.40
CA ASN A 4 10.86 -1.04 -17.22
C ASN A 4 10.46 -0.76 -15.78
N TYR A 5 11.22 -1.27 -14.81
CA TYR A 5 11.00 -0.98 -13.40
C TYR A 5 11.06 0.52 -13.09
N LEU A 6 12.10 1.24 -13.55
CA LEU A 6 12.22 2.69 -13.37
C LEU A 6 11.10 3.47 -14.07
N SER A 7 10.64 3.01 -15.23
CA SER A 7 9.48 3.60 -15.90
C SER A 7 8.19 3.37 -15.12
N LEU A 8 8.01 2.21 -14.51
CA LEU A 8 6.84 1.89 -13.69
C LEU A 8 6.88 2.65 -12.36
N LEU A 9 8.03 2.72 -11.70
CA LEU A 9 8.25 3.49 -10.48
C LEU A 9 7.84 4.97 -10.62
N LYS A 10 8.05 5.55 -11.81
CA LYS A 10 7.65 6.94 -12.09
C LYS A 10 6.17 7.12 -12.44
N ARG A 11 5.48 6.05 -12.84
CA ARG A 11 4.11 6.11 -13.37
C ARG A 11 3.08 5.63 -12.37
N VAL A 12 3.37 4.51 -11.71
CA VAL A 12 2.49 3.91 -10.71
C VAL A 12 2.37 4.88 -9.53
N ARG A 13 1.13 5.26 -9.22
CA ARG A 13 0.79 6.16 -8.11
C ARG A 13 0.13 5.45 -6.97
N VAL A 14 -0.51 4.32 -7.23
CA VAL A 14 -1.25 3.51 -6.25
C VAL A 14 -1.17 2.05 -6.63
N LEU A 15 -1.20 1.18 -5.63
CA LEU A 15 -1.29 -0.27 -5.81
C LEU A 15 -2.66 -0.78 -5.36
N LEU A 16 -3.30 -1.61 -6.17
CA LEU A 16 -4.60 -2.16 -5.86
C LEU A 16 -4.48 -3.49 -5.12
N PHE A 17 -5.04 -3.55 -3.91
CA PHE A 17 -5.21 -4.78 -3.14
C PHE A 17 -6.69 -5.08 -2.89
N SER A 18 -7.17 -6.20 -3.42
CA SER A 18 -8.56 -6.66 -3.27
C SER A 18 -8.58 -8.17 -3.06
N SER A 19 -9.58 -8.65 -2.31
CA SER A 19 -9.80 -10.06 -2.08
C SER A 19 -10.56 -10.69 -3.26
N ASP A 20 -10.09 -11.84 -3.74
CA ASP A 20 -10.72 -12.61 -4.84
C ASP A 20 -12.16 -13.04 -4.52
N ASN A 21 -12.52 -13.07 -3.23
CA ASN A 21 -13.85 -13.49 -2.76
C ASN A 21 -14.88 -12.34 -2.72
N ASP A 22 -14.56 -11.17 -3.28
CA ASP A 22 -15.47 -10.02 -3.29
C ASP A 22 -15.46 -9.24 -4.62
N ASN A 23 -15.81 -9.95 -5.70
CA ASN A 23 -15.86 -9.41 -7.07
C ASN A 23 -16.67 -8.11 -7.19
N PHE A 24 -17.75 -7.97 -6.41
CA PHE A 24 -18.58 -6.78 -6.45
C PHE A 24 -17.84 -5.55 -5.91
N ILE A 25 -17.17 -5.68 -4.77
CA ILE A 25 -16.38 -4.57 -4.20
C ILE A 25 -15.15 -4.26 -5.05
N ALA A 26 -14.52 -5.30 -5.61
CA ALA A 26 -13.44 -5.13 -6.58
C ALA A 26 -13.90 -4.32 -7.81
N GLU A 27 -15.08 -4.61 -8.38
CA GLU A 27 -15.63 -3.88 -9.51
C GLU A 27 -15.92 -2.41 -9.17
N LEU A 28 -16.58 -2.15 -8.03
CA LEU A 28 -16.85 -0.78 -7.58
C LEU A 28 -15.55 0.02 -7.37
N GLY A 29 -14.54 -0.60 -6.75
CA GLY A 29 -13.25 0.03 -6.53
C GLY A 29 -12.49 0.31 -7.83
N GLN A 30 -12.52 -0.63 -8.79
CA GLN A 30 -11.93 -0.40 -10.12
C GLN A 30 -12.64 0.73 -10.87
N ARG A 31 -13.97 0.81 -10.80
CA ARG A 31 -14.74 1.93 -11.38
C ARG A 31 -14.36 3.26 -10.74
N TRP A 32 -14.24 3.29 -9.41
CA TRP A 32 -13.79 4.47 -8.70
C TRP A 32 -12.38 4.88 -9.11
N LEU A 33 -11.43 3.95 -9.17
CA LEU A 33 -10.06 4.23 -9.61
C LEU A 33 -9.99 4.76 -11.04
N ARG A 34 -10.80 4.24 -11.98
CA ARG A 34 -10.89 4.73 -13.36
C ARG A 34 -11.33 6.20 -13.45
N ASN A 35 -12.07 6.69 -12.47
CA ASN A 35 -12.52 8.08 -12.45
C ASN A 35 -11.40 9.04 -12.00
N HIS A 36 -10.37 8.55 -11.30
CA HIS A 36 -9.35 9.38 -10.63
C HIS A 36 -7.93 9.14 -11.13
N PHE A 37 -7.67 7.99 -11.75
CA PHE A 37 -6.34 7.57 -12.19
C PHE A 37 -6.37 7.07 -13.62
N GLN A 38 -5.29 7.34 -14.35
CA GLN A 38 -5.06 6.69 -15.63
C GLN A 38 -4.75 5.20 -15.41
N PRO A 39 -5.07 4.30 -16.36
CA PRO A 39 -4.76 2.87 -16.21
C PRO A 39 -3.29 2.58 -15.95
N ASN A 40 -2.38 3.41 -16.46
CA ASN A 40 -0.94 3.26 -16.23
C ASN A 40 -0.43 3.81 -14.89
N GLU A 41 -1.30 4.42 -14.09
CA GLU A 41 -1.00 4.92 -12.75
C GLU A 41 -1.43 3.96 -11.64
N VAL A 42 -2.12 2.87 -11.99
CA VAL A 42 -2.60 1.87 -11.04
C VAL A 42 -1.83 0.57 -11.22
N GLY A 43 -1.05 0.20 -10.21
CA GLY A 43 -0.35 -1.08 -10.17
C GLY A 43 -1.27 -2.20 -9.65
N VAL A 44 -1.26 -3.33 -10.34
CA VAL A 44 -2.05 -4.51 -10.00
C VAL A 44 -1.11 -5.58 -9.48
N LEU A 45 -1.37 -6.02 -8.25
CA LEU A 45 -0.55 -7.02 -7.58
C LEU A 45 -0.65 -8.40 -8.24
N PRO A 46 0.40 -9.23 -8.14
CA PRO A 46 0.36 -10.62 -8.61
C PRO A 46 -0.82 -11.37 -7.99
N GLY A 47 -1.56 -12.11 -8.82
CA GLY A 47 -2.72 -12.90 -8.40
C GLY A 47 -4.05 -12.15 -8.36
N ASN A 48 -4.06 -10.81 -8.43
CA ASN A 48 -5.31 -10.05 -8.52
C ASN A 48 -5.86 -10.09 -9.97
N ASN A 49 -7.10 -10.57 -10.13
CA ASN A 49 -7.81 -10.50 -11.40
C ASN A 49 -8.41 -9.10 -11.61
N SER A 50 -7.66 -8.20 -12.25
CA SER A 50 -8.19 -6.91 -12.72
C SER A 50 -8.07 -6.79 -14.24
N ALA A 51 -8.66 -7.77 -14.93
CA ALA A 51 -8.44 -8.08 -16.35
C ALA A 51 -8.46 -6.87 -17.32
N ASP A 52 -9.15 -5.78 -16.96
CA ASP A 52 -9.34 -4.62 -17.84
C ASP A 52 -8.85 -3.27 -17.28
N PHE A 53 -8.12 -3.22 -16.16
CA PHE A 53 -7.63 -1.95 -15.60
C PHE A 53 -6.37 -2.10 -14.75
N GLY A 54 -5.40 -1.21 -14.98
CA GLY A 54 -4.12 -1.19 -14.29
C GLY A 54 -2.98 -1.82 -15.08
N ILE A 55 -1.76 -1.77 -14.53
CA ILE A 55 -0.58 -2.47 -15.03
C ILE A 55 -0.19 -3.52 -14.00
N ALA A 56 -0.01 -4.76 -14.44
CA ALA A 56 0.57 -5.81 -13.61
C ALA A 56 1.98 -5.40 -13.14
N ILE A 57 2.18 -5.37 -11.83
CA ILE A 57 3.47 -5.09 -11.22
C ILE A 57 4.13 -6.38 -10.74
N ASN A 58 5.45 -6.41 -10.79
CA ASN A 58 6.28 -7.52 -10.34
C ASN A 58 7.42 -6.98 -9.48
N TYR A 59 8.07 -7.88 -8.75
CA TYR A 59 9.29 -7.54 -8.03
C TYR A 59 10.34 -6.92 -8.97
N PRO A 60 11.11 -5.92 -8.50
CA PRO A 60 12.15 -5.28 -9.33
C PRO A 60 13.18 -6.29 -9.84
N GLN A 61 13.50 -7.28 -9.00
CA GLN A 61 14.34 -8.43 -9.30
C GLN A 61 13.81 -9.71 -8.64
N ALA A 62 14.17 -10.87 -9.22
CA ALA A 62 13.82 -12.18 -8.68
C ALA A 62 14.46 -12.45 -7.31
N SER A 63 15.61 -11.83 -7.03
CA SER A 63 16.29 -11.85 -5.74
C SER A 63 15.41 -11.30 -4.62
N THR A 64 14.80 -10.13 -4.82
CA THR A 64 13.84 -9.53 -3.86
C THR A 64 12.69 -10.49 -3.58
N ALA A 65 12.08 -11.05 -4.63
CA ALA A 65 10.99 -12.01 -4.46
C ALA A 65 11.43 -13.23 -3.64
N ARG A 66 12.63 -13.76 -3.92
CA ARG A 66 13.20 -14.92 -3.25
C ARG A 66 13.46 -14.67 -1.77
N VAL A 67 14.14 -13.56 -1.42
CA VAL A 67 14.42 -13.20 -0.02
C VAL A 67 13.13 -13.14 0.80
N PHE A 68 12.13 -12.40 0.33
CA PHE A 68 10.87 -12.27 1.07
C PHE A 68 10.08 -13.57 1.10
N THR A 69 10.12 -14.39 0.05
CA THR A 69 9.44 -15.69 0.04
C THR A 69 10.06 -16.66 1.04
N GLU A 70 11.38 -16.76 1.07
CA GLU A 70 12.10 -17.68 1.97
C GLU A 70 12.06 -17.24 3.43
N LEU A 71 12.04 -15.92 3.69
CA LEU A 71 12.04 -15.37 5.06
C LEU A 71 10.65 -15.02 5.59
N SER A 72 9.58 -15.25 4.83
CA SER A 72 8.21 -15.08 5.35
C SER A 72 7.26 -16.19 4.89
N PRO A 73 7.61 -17.48 5.09
CA PRO A 73 6.80 -18.61 4.67
C PRO A 73 5.42 -18.66 5.34
N ASP A 74 5.29 -18.06 6.53
CA ASP A 74 4.03 -18.02 7.30
C ASP A 74 3.09 -16.89 6.87
N VAL A 75 3.51 -16.03 5.93
CA VAL A 75 2.72 -14.90 5.42
C VAL A 75 2.07 -15.29 4.10
N PRO A 76 0.74 -15.15 3.94
CA PRO A 76 0.06 -15.40 2.68
C PRO A 76 0.69 -14.61 1.53
N ALA A 77 0.98 -15.27 0.40
CA ALA A 77 1.71 -14.68 -0.72
C ALA A 77 1.14 -13.33 -1.18
N GLY A 78 -0.18 -13.24 -1.40
CA GLY A 78 -0.81 -11.97 -1.82
C GLY A 78 -0.66 -10.83 -0.81
N VAL A 79 -0.58 -11.13 0.50
CA VAL A 79 -0.37 -10.12 1.55
C VAL A 79 1.08 -9.67 1.57
N ARG A 80 2.02 -10.61 1.53
CA ARG A 80 3.45 -10.32 1.42
C ARG A 80 3.74 -9.48 0.19
N ASP A 81 3.25 -9.91 -0.96
CA ASP A 81 3.49 -9.24 -2.24
C ASP A 81 2.87 -7.83 -2.22
N ALA A 82 1.70 -7.63 -1.63
CA ALA A 82 1.11 -6.31 -1.43
C ALA A 82 2.03 -5.36 -0.65
N ILE A 83 2.46 -5.78 0.54
CA ILE A 83 3.27 -4.96 1.44
C ILE A 83 4.65 -4.68 0.83
N VAL A 84 5.33 -5.70 0.31
CA VAL A 84 6.69 -5.54 -0.21
C VAL A 84 6.69 -4.74 -1.51
N LEU A 85 5.73 -4.98 -2.42
CA LEU A 85 5.68 -4.23 -3.68
C LEU A 85 5.27 -2.77 -3.46
N SER A 86 4.43 -2.46 -2.46
CA SER A 86 4.18 -1.06 -2.05
C SER A 86 5.49 -0.34 -1.78
N SER A 87 6.33 -0.93 -0.92
CA SER A 87 7.66 -0.39 -0.62
C SER A 87 8.54 -0.28 -1.87
N CYS A 88 8.60 -1.32 -2.71
CA CYS A 88 9.43 -1.28 -3.92
C CYS A 88 9.03 -0.14 -4.86
N TYR A 89 7.72 0.06 -5.05
CA TYR A 89 7.20 1.06 -5.98
C TYR A 89 6.98 2.43 -5.33
N ILE A 90 7.20 2.57 -4.02
CA ILE A 90 6.96 3.80 -3.25
C ILE A 90 5.54 4.32 -3.56
N ALA A 91 4.58 3.40 -3.52
CA ALA A 91 3.23 3.64 -4.01
C ALA A 91 2.21 3.06 -3.03
N PRO A 92 1.29 3.90 -2.49
CA PRO A 92 0.41 3.46 -1.44
C PRO A 92 -0.57 2.39 -1.88
N LEU A 93 -0.87 1.47 -0.97
CA LEU A 93 -1.87 0.43 -1.15
C LEU A 93 -3.28 0.98 -1.00
N VAL A 94 -4.10 0.83 -2.02
CA VAL A 94 -5.56 1.00 -1.94
C VAL A 94 -6.16 -0.37 -1.62
N VAL A 95 -6.66 -0.50 -0.40
CA VAL A 95 -7.28 -1.72 0.11
C VAL A 95 -8.78 -1.62 0.00
N LEU A 96 -9.39 -2.48 -0.81
CA LEU A 96 -10.82 -2.44 -1.09
C LEU A 96 -11.60 -3.38 -0.17
N GLY A 97 -12.42 -2.81 0.71
CA GLY A 97 -13.37 -3.55 1.53
C GLY A 97 -12.78 -4.27 2.75
N ASP A 98 -13.68 -4.68 3.63
CA ASP A 98 -13.32 -5.22 4.95
C ASP A 98 -12.57 -6.55 4.87
N LYS A 99 -12.99 -7.46 3.96
CA LYS A 99 -12.30 -8.75 3.76
C LYS A 99 -10.83 -8.60 3.35
N SER A 100 -10.53 -7.61 2.51
CA SER A 100 -9.15 -7.33 2.10
C SER A 100 -8.37 -6.75 3.28
N TRP A 101 -8.98 -5.84 4.03
CA TRP A 101 -8.38 -5.30 5.24
C TRP A 101 -8.11 -6.36 6.31
N GLU A 102 -9.05 -7.26 6.57
CA GLU A 102 -8.89 -8.35 7.55
C GLU A 102 -7.67 -9.22 7.26
N ARG A 103 -7.40 -9.50 5.98
CA ARG A 103 -6.20 -10.25 5.54
C ARG A 103 -4.89 -9.49 5.81
N LEU A 104 -4.88 -8.16 5.69
CA LEU A 104 -3.70 -7.33 5.88
C LEU A 104 -3.46 -6.94 7.34
N SER A 105 -4.53 -6.73 8.11
CA SER A 105 -4.50 -6.16 9.45
C SER A 105 -3.56 -6.86 10.45
N PRO A 106 -3.32 -8.18 10.41
CA PRO A 106 -2.37 -8.84 11.32
C PRO A 106 -0.91 -8.40 11.10
N TYR A 107 -0.59 -7.85 9.93
CA TYR A 107 0.77 -7.48 9.51
C TYR A 107 1.02 -5.96 9.59
N VAL A 108 0.06 -5.22 10.10
CA VAL A 108 0.10 -3.76 10.20
C VAL A 108 0.87 -3.33 11.45
N LEU A 109 1.75 -2.34 11.26
CA LEU A 109 2.51 -1.69 12.33
C LEU A 109 1.66 -0.67 13.09
N TRP A 110 0.89 0.13 12.35
CA TRP A 110 0.09 1.23 12.88
C TRP A 110 -1.15 1.46 12.03
N VAL A 111 -2.26 1.85 12.65
CA VAL A 111 -3.52 2.13 11.95
C VAL A 111 -4.21 3.38 12.51
N ARG A 112 -4.68 4.25 11.62
CA ARG A 112 -5.65 5.29 11.96
C ARG A 112 -7.06 4.78 11.68
N ARG A 113 -7.88 4.81 12.72
CA ARG A 113 -9.31 4.57 12.65
C ARG A 113 -10.10 5.87 12.81
N VAL A 114 -11.23 5.96 12.11
CA VAL A 114 -12.12 7.12 12.10
C VAL A 114 -13.55 6.74 12.47
N ALA A 115 -14.23 7.58 13.25
CA ALA A 115 -15.59 7.31 13.72
C ALA A 115 -16.62 7.40 12.57
N LYS A 116 -16.33 8.21 11.55
CA LYS A 116 -17.19 8.43 10.39
C LYS A 116 -16.40 8.20 9.11
N LEU A 117 -17.05 7.53 8.15
CA LEU A 117 -16.49 7.26 6.84
C LEU A 117 -16.22 8.55 6.04
N PRO A 118 -14.96 8.79 5.60
CA PRO A 118 -14.55 10.04 4.94
C PRO A 118 -15.20 10.19 3.58
N ASP A 119 -15.48 11.42 3.14
CA ASP A 119 -15.96 11.62 1.78
C ASP A 119 -14.87 11.36 0.72
N GLU A 120 -15.22 11.49 -0.55
CA GLU A 120 -14.33 11.17 -1.66
C GLU A 120 -13.12 12.12 -1.70
N ALA A 121 -13.35 13.41 -1.51
CA ALA A 121 -12.30 14.42 -1.50
C ALA A 121 -11.31 14.18 -0.36
N GLU A 122 -11.81 13.85 0.84
CA GLU A 122 -10.97 13.49 1.97
C GLU A 122 -10.20 12.19 1.72
N THR A 123 -10.82 11.18 1.11
CA THR A 123 -10.15 9.91 0.75
C THR A 123 -8.99 10.14 -0.22
N LEU A 124 -9.20 10.95 -1.27
CA LEU A 124 -8.16 11.31 -2.23
C LEU A 124 -7.04 12.14 -1.59
N ARG A 125 -7.38 13.07 -0.68
CA ARG A 125 -6.39 13.86 0.08
C ARG A 125 -5.52 12.95 0.94
N VAL A 126 -6.12 12.01 1.65
CA VAL A 126 -5.42 11.03 2.48
C VAL A 126 -4.51 10.13 1.65
N LEU A 127 -4.96 9.71 0.47
CA LEU A 127 -4.16 8.92 -0.46
C LEU A 127 -2.95 9.70 -0.99
N GLY A 128 -3.10 11.00 -1.26
CA GLY A 128 -1.97 11.88 -1.58
C GLY A 128 -0.96 11.97 -0.45
N LEU A 129 -1.44 12.20 0.79
CA LEU A 129 -0.59 12.22 1.98
C LEU A 129 0.12 10.88 2.23
N ALA A 130 -0.56 9.75 1.97
CA ALA A 130 0.01 8.41 2.11
C ALA A 130 1.22 8.20 1.19
N ARG A 131 1.10 8.61 -0.08
CA ARG A 131 2.21 8.55 -1.04
C ARG A 131 3.39 9.41 -0.60
N ASP A 132 3.13 10.64 -0.17
CA ASP A 132 4.19 11.56 0.23
C ASP A 132 4.90 11.05 1.50
N ALA A 133 4.17 10.43 2.43
CA ALA A 133 4.72 9.78 3.62
C ALA A 133 5.60 8.56 3.28
N GLU A 134 5.15 7.70 2.36
CA GLU A 134 5.92 6.53 1.92
C GLU A 134 7.27 6.94 1.30
N ALA A 135 7.26 7.99 0.47
CA ALA A 135 8.49 8.56 -0.09
C ALA A 135 9.40 9.17 0.99
N GLN A 136 8.82 9.85 1.99
CA GLN A 136 9.57 10.42 3.11
C GLN A 136 10.28 9.35 3.93
N TRP A 137 9.66 8.19 4.13
CA TRP A 137 10.21 7.09 4.93
C TRP A 137 11.09 6.11 4.15
N PHE A 138 11.15 6.22 2.83
CA PHE A 138 11.97 5.35 1.99
C PHE A 138 13.45 5.23 2.40
N PRO A 139 14.13 6.27 2.95
CA PRO A 139 15.51 6.12 3.44
C PRO A 139 15.70 5.01 4.50
N MET A 140 14.65 4.67 5.26
CA MET A 140 14.67 3.55 6.23
C MET A 140 14.95 2.20 5.56
N ALA A 141 14.63 2.07 4.27
CA ALA A 141 14.83 0.86 3.48
C ALA A 141 16.32 0.52 3.35
N ARG A 142 17.13 1.53 3.04
CA ARG A 142 18.59 1.41 2.95
C ARG A 142 19.23 1.14 4.31
N GLU A 143 18.76 1.82 5.35
CA GLU A 143 19.23 1.55 6.73
C GLU A 143 18.99 0.08 7.09
N ALA A 144 17.76 -0.41 6.91
CA ALA A 144 17.42 -1.79 7.24
C ALA A 144 18.24 -2.80 6.44
N PHE A 145 18.46 -2.56 5.15
CA PHE A 145 19.28 -3.42 4.31
C PHE A 145 20.71 -3.56 4.86
N HIS A 146 21.38 -2.45 5.18
CA HIS A 146 22.74 -2.50 5.70
C HIS A 146 22.79 -3.14 7.09
N THR A 147 21.85 -2.83 7.99
CA THR A 147 21.77 -3.48 9.30
C THR A 147 21.57 -5.00 9.18
N ILE A 148 20.76 -5.46 8.22
CA ILE A 148 20.60 -6.90 7.97
C ILE A 148 21.91 -7.52 7.49
N LEU A 149 22.62 -6.89 6.54
CA LEU A 149 23.90 -7.40 6.05
C LEU A 149 24.93 -7.49 7.17
N ASP A 150 25.11 -6.43 7.96
CA ASP A 150 26.04 -6.40 9.08
C ASP A 150 25.66 -7.46 10.13
N TYR A 151 24.35 -7.67 10.37
CA TYR A 151 23.86 -8.75 11.22
C TYR A 151 24.21 -10.14 10.66
N ILE A 152 24.04 -10.37 9.36
CA ILE A 152 24.34 -11.65 8.70
C ILE A 152 25.84 -11.94 8.72
N HIS A 153 26.69 -10.95 8.47
CA HIS A 153 28.15 -11.09 8.54
C HIS A 153 28.69 -11.24 9.97
N GLY A 154 27.87 -10.88 10.96
CA GLY A 154 28.18 -11.04 12.36
C GLY A 154 28.86 -9.85 13.01
N ASP A 155 28.81 -8.69 12.35
CA ASP A 155 29.31 -7.42 12.85
C ASP A 155 28.39 -6.82 13.92
N LEU A 156 27.13 -7.29 13.99
CA LEU A 156 26.13 -6.84 14.96
C LEU A 156 25.73 -7.90 15.97
N GLN A 157 25.30 -7.41 17.13
CA GLN A 157 24.75 -8.20 18.23
C GLN A 157 23.43 -8.88 17.84
N PRO A 158 23.04 -9.98 18.53
CA PRO A 158 21.82 -10.73 18.21
C PRO A 158 20.53 -9.90 18.26
N ASP A 159 20.47 -8.88 19.11
CA ASP A 159 19.33 -7.98 19.33
C ASP A 159 19.25 -6.81 18.33
N ALA A 160 20.22 -6.66 17.43
CA ALA A 160 20.27 -5.54 16.49
C ALA A 160 19.02 -5.44 15.60
N ILE A 161 18.42 -6.58 15.21
CA ILE A 161 17.18 -6.61 14.43
C ILE A 161 15.99 -6.11 15.27
N ASP A 162 15.91 -6.47 16.55
CA ASP A 162 14.86 -5.99 17.45
C ASP A 162 14.99 -4.49 17.72
N ILE A 163 16.22 -4.00 17.91
CA ILE A 163 16.53 -2.58 18.06
C ILE A 163 16.10 -1.81 16.81
N LEU A 164 16.41 -2.31 15.62
CA LEU A 164 16.01 -1.69 14.36
C LEU A 164 14.47 -1.66 14.20
N LEU A 165 13.79 -2.76 14.51
CA LEU A 165 12.33 -2.84 14.48
C LEU A 165 11.70 -1.82 15.44
N GLU A 166 12.21 -1.73 16.66
CA GLU A 166 11.67 -0.81 17.66
C GLU A 166 11.96 0.65 17.31
N LYS A 167 13.15 0.95 16.78
CA LYS A 167 13.49 2.28 16.23
C LYS A 167 12.50 2.68 15.15
N ARG A 168 12.26 1.81 14.16
CA ARG A 168 11.30 2.05 13.07
C ARG A 168 9.89 2.21 13.61
N ARG A 169 9.45 1.36 14.54
CA ARG A 169 8.12 1.46 15.17
C ARG A 169 7.91 2.82 15.83
N ILE A 170 8.85 3.27 16.66
CA ILE A 170 8.75 4.55 17.38
C ILE A 170 8.70 5.70 16.40
N GLN A 171 9.66 5.78 15.47
CA GLN A 171 9.76 6.87 14.51
C GLN A 171 8.50 6.97 13.63
N VAL A 172 8.12 5.85 13.01
CA VAL A 172 6.97 5.81 12.10
C VAL A 172 5.68 6.12 12.85
N THR A 173 5.47 5.58 14.06
CA THR A 173 4.25 5.85 14.84
C THR A 173 4.12 7.34 15.19
N GLN A 174 5.20 7.97 15.65
CA GLN A 174 5.19 9.39 16.00
C GLN A 174 4.91 10.28 14.78
N GLU A 175 5.59 9.99 13.66
CA GLU A 175 5.40 10.76 12.44
C GLU A 175 4.01 10.52 11.82
N ALA A 176 3.50 9.29 11.86
CA ALA A 176 2.17 8.94 11.38
C ALA A 176 1.05 9.62 12.19
N GLU A 177 1.16 9.64 13.52
CA GLU A 177 0.21 10.36 14.37
C GLU A 177 0.17 11.86 14.02
N ARG A 178 1.32 12.45 13.70
CA ARG A 178 1.42 13.86 13.27
C ARG A 178 0.84 14.08 11.87
N LEU A 179 1.20 13.24 10.90
CA LEU A 179 0.81 13.39 9.49
C LEU A 179 -0.69 13.11 9.27
N PHE A 180 -1.21 12.07 9.91
CA PHE A 180 -2.60 11.64 9.81
C PHE A 180 -3.41 12.06 11.04
N ASN A 181 -3.11 13.26 11.55
CA ASN A 181 -3.93 13.91 12.57
C ASN A 181 -5.22 14.41 11.92
N MET A 182 -6.23 13.54 11.87
CA MET A 182 -7.53 13.83 11.26
C MET A 182 -8.59 14.03 12.34
N ALA A 183 -9.55 14.91 12.06
CA ALA A 183 -10.74 15.05 12.90
C ALA A 183 -11.54 13.73 12.90
N GLY A 184 -12.07 13.34 14.06
CA GLY A 184 -12.88 12.13 14.18
C GLY A 184 -12.09 10.83 14.39
N LYS A 185 -10.88 10.88 14.95
CA LYS A 185 -10.16 9.69 15.47
C LYS A 185 -11.08 8.87 16.37
N SER A 186 -11.11 7.55 16.17
CA SER A 186 -11.86 6.62 17.01
C SER A 186 -11.13 5.30 17.11
N GLU A 187 -10.92 4.79 18.32
CA GLU A 187 -10.24 3.49 18.54
C GLU A 187 -11.07 2.29 18.04
N GLN A 188 -12.40 2.43 18.01
CA GLN A 188 -13.32 1.40 17.52
C GLN A 188 -13.89 1.71 16.12
N GLY A 189 -13.40 2.77 15.47
CA GLY A 189 -13.87 3.22 14.18
C GLY A 189 -13.39 2.39 12.99
N TYR A 190 -13.74 2.86 11.80
CA TYR A 190 -13.33 2.27 10.54
C TYR A 190 -11.85 2.51 10.28
N PRO A 191 -11.07 1.50 9.86
CA PRO A 191 -9.70 1.72 9.43
C PRO A 191 -9.70 2.63 8.19
N LEU A 192 -8.84 3.63 8.19
CA LEU A 192 -8.71 4.56 7.06
C LEU A 192 -7.30 4.54 6.49
N VAL A 193 -6.28 4.71 7.34
CA VAL A 193 -4.87 4.66 6.94
C VAL A 193 -4.17 3.61 7.77
N PHE A 194 -3.25 2.89 7.17
CA PHE A 194 -2.35 2.00 7.89
C PHE A 194 -0.92 2.11 7.38
N ILE A 195 0.00 1.64 8.21
CA ILE A 195 1.41 1.49 7.85
C ILE A 195 1.81 0.06 8.18
N ALA A 196 2.45 -0.61 7.22
CA ALA A 196 3.05 -1.93 7.39
C ALA A 196 4.56 -1.84 7.20
N ASP A 197 5.30 -2.73 7.86
CA ASP A 197 6.74 -2.77 7.76
C ASP A 197 7.18 -4.15 7.22
N PRO A 198 7.66 -4.23 5.96
CA PRO A 198 8.18 -5.46 5.38
C PRO A 198 9.27 -6.14 6.22
N LEU A 199 10.06 -5.37 6.99
CA LEU A 199 11.06 -5.95 7.90
C LEU A 199 10.41 -6.86 8.94
N ARG A 200 9.21 -6.50 9.44
CA ARG A 200 8.46 -7.33 10.40
C ARG A 200 8.00 -8.65 9.81
N LEU A 201 7.83 -8.74 8.49
CA LEU A 201 7.46 -9.99 7.83
C LEU A 201 8.60 -11.01 7.89
N ILE A 202 9.85 -10.53 7.82
CA ILE A 202 11.05 -11.38 7.71
C ILE A 202 11.85 -11.51 9.01
N ALA A 203 11.65 -10.61 9.98
CA ALA A 203 12.47 -10.52 11.19
C ALA A 203 12.52 -11.81 11.99
N LEU A 204 11.38 -12.50 12.15
CA LEU A 204 11.32 -13.77 12.88
C LEU A 204 12.26 -14.82 12.27
N TRP A 205 12.30 -14.90 10.95
CA TRP A 205 13.13 -15.87 10.23
C TRP A 205 14.59 -15.44 10.15
N LEU A 206 14.86 -14.12 10.04
CA LEU A 206 16.20 -13.57 10.20
C LEU A 206 16.83 -13.96 11.55
N GLN A 207 16.04 -14.00 12.62
CA GLN A 207 16.54 -14.35 13.96
C GLN A 207 16.62 -15.86 14.21
N LYS A 208 15.72 -16.65 13.60
CA LYS A 208 15.68 -18.12 13.77
C LYS A 208 16.72 -18.85 12.93
N MET A 209 17.01 -18.36 11.73
CA MET A 209 17.91 -19.03 10.80
C MET A 209 19.37 -18.80 11.18
N LYS A 210 20.22 -19.79 10.85
CA LYS A 210 21.68 -19.62 10.99
C LYS A 210 22.15 -18.56 10.00
N ARG A 211 23.01 -17.65 10.47
CA ARG A 211 23.63 -16.58 9.65
C ARG A 211 24.26 -17.11 8.35
N SER A 212 24.88 -18.28 8.39
CA SER A 212 25.46 -18.92 7.19
C SER A 212 24.42 -19.21 6.10
N LEU A 213 23.22 -19.66 6.48
CA LEU A 213 22.13 -19.91 5.53
C LEU A 213 21.52 -18.61 5.03
N LEU A 214 21.42 -17.60 5.90
CA LEU A 214 20.96 -16.27 5.50
C LEU A 214 21.90 -15.63 4.46
N ALA A 215 23.20 -15.86 4.59
CA ALA A 215 24.21 -15.37 3.64
C ALA A 215 24.10 -16.01 2.25
N GLU A 216 23.46 -17.18 2.12
CA GLU A 216 23.22 -17.84 0.83
C GLU A 216 22.04 -17.24 0.05
N LEU A 217 21.20 -16.43 0.70
CA LEU A 217 20.12 -15.71 0.05
C LEU A 217 20.66 -14.59 -0.86
N PRO A 218 19.96 -14.24 -1.95
CA PRO A 218 20.44 -13.25 -2.90
C PRO A 218 20.22 -11.81 -2.40
N TRP A 219 21.04 -11.37 -1.44
CA TRP A 219 21.02 -10.01 -0.90
C TRP A 219 21.69 -9.01 -1.86
N ASP A 220 20.92 -8.48 -2.81
CA ASP A 220 21.36 -7.38 -3.67
C ASP A 220 20.72 -6.04 -3.30
N GLU A 221 21.19 -4.96 -3.93
CA GLU A 221 20.68 -3.61 -3.67
C GLU A 221 19.17 -3.45 -3.96
N PHE A 222 18.55 -4.29 -4.80
CA PHE A 222 17.12 -4.24 -5.07
C PHE A 222 16.29 -4.82 -3.92
N VAL A 223 16.87 -5.72 -3.11
CA VAL A 223 16.24 -6.17 -1.85
C VAL A 223 16.01 -4.97 -0.93
N SER A 224 16.91 -3.98 -0.92
CA SER A 224 16.72 -2.78 -0.11
C SER A 224 15.40 -2.06 -0.43
N ALA A 225 14.98 -2.00 -1.70
CA ALA A 225 13.73 -1.35 -2.09
C ALA A 225 12.48 -2.02 -1.49
N GLY A 226 12.56 -3.30 -1.14
CA GLY A 226 11.47 -4.02 -0.45
C GLY A 226 11.45 -3.84 1.06
N LEU A 227 12.43 -3.16 1.66
CA LEU A 227 12.59 -2.99 3.11
C LEU A 227 12.15 -1.60 3.62
N GLY A 228 11.58 -0.76 2.76
CA GLY A 228 10.91 0.48 3.16
C GLY A 228 9.55 0.19 3.77
N VAL A 229 8.93 1.16 4.44
CA VAL A 229 7.56 0.97 4.96
C VAL A 229 6.54 1.06 3.83
N ALA A 230 5.44 0.32 3.97
CA ALA A 230 4.30 0.41 3.08
C ALA A 230 3.20 1.24 3.75
N VAL A 231 2.61 2.19 3.02
CA VAL A 231 1.48 2.99 3.50
C VAL A 231 0.24 2.59 2.72
N GLY A 232 -0.90 2.45 3.38
CA GLY A 232 -2.13 2.11 2.67
C GLY A 232 -3.35 2.84 3.18
N VAL A 233 -4.34 2.93 2.29
CA VAL A 233 -5.65 3.54 2.53
C VAL A 233 -6.71 2.46 2.35
N VAL A 234 -7.55 2.31 3.36
CA VAL A 234 -8.69 1.38 3.32
C VAL A 234 -9.92 2.14 2.86
N ILE A 235 -10.57 1.62 1.81
CA ILE A 235 -11.83 2.17 1.30
C ILE A 235 -12.93 1.15 1.62
N ALA A 236 -13.81 1.53 2.55
CA ALA A 236 -14.94 0.69 2.95
C ALA A 236 -15.93 0.50 1.79
N PRO A 237 -16.68 -0.63 1.76
CA PRO A 237 -17.71 -0.88 0.75
C PRO A 237 -18.73 0.26 0.62
N GLU A 238 -19.14 0.84 1.76
CA GLU A 238 -20.11 1.91 1.86
C GLU A 238 -19.59 3.20 1.22
N ASN A 239 -18.29 3.49 1.34
CA ASN A 239 -17.65 4.62 0.69
C ASN A 239 -17.76 4.50 -0.83
N LEU A 240 -17.35 3.37 -1.39
CA LEU A 240 -17.40 3.13 -2.84
C LEU A 240 -18.81 3.31 -3.41
N ARG A 241 -19.81 2.75 -2.72
CA ARG A 241 -21.22 2.92 -3.10
C ARG A 241 -21.65 4.38 -3.04
N ARG A 242 -21.22 5.13 -2.03
CA ARG A 242 -21.56 6.56 -1.86
C ARG A 242 -20.92 7.41 -2.95
N PHE A 243 -19.63 7.24 -3.21
CA PHE A 243 -18.87 8.01 -4.19
C PHE A 243 -19.52 7.90 -5.58
N LEU A 244 -19.78 6.66 -6.02
CA LEU A 244 -20.37 6.41 -7.33
C LEU A 244 -21.82 6.88 -7.44
N ARG A 245 -22.59 6.95 -6.34
CA ARG A 245 -23.95 7.52 -6.35
C ARG A 245 -23.94 9.04 -6.49
N GLN A 246 -23.05 9.73 -5.79
CA GLN A 246 -22.91 11.19 -5.87
C GLN A 246 -22.54 11.62 -7.30
N GLU A 247 -21.62 10.90 -7.93
CA GLU A 247 -21.24 11.13 -9.33
C GLU A 247 -22.44 11.06 -10.32
N HIS A 248 -23.29 10.03 -10.19
CA HIS A 248 -24.46 9.88 -11.04
C HIS A 248 -25.46 11.03 -10.86
N GLN A 249 -25.58 11.57 -9.64
CA GLN A 249 -26.45 12.70 -9.36
C GLN A 249 -25.89 13.99 -9.97
N GLU A 250 -24.59 14.25 -9.82
CA GLU A 250 -23.94 15.43 -10.40
C GLU A 250 -23.99 15.46 -11.93
N LYS A 251 -23.73 14.32 -12.59
CA LYS A 251 -23.84 14.18 -14.04
C LYS A 251 -25.27 14.45 -14.54
N ARG A 252 -26.29 13.98 -13.83
CA ARG A 252 -27.70 14.26 -14.15
C ARG A 252 -28.04 15.75 -13.99
N HIS A 253 -27.55 16.40 -12.94
CA HIS A 253 -27.79 17.83 -12.71
C HIS A 253 -27.11 18.69 -13.80
N GLN A 254 -25.89 18.36 -14.21
CA GLN A 254 -25.20 19.05 -15.30
C GLN A 254 -25.91 18.86 -16.66
N MET A 255 -26.43 17.67 -16.96
CA MET A 255 -27.21 17.43 -18.18
C MET A 255 -28.53 18.22 -18.18
N HIS A 256 -29.25 18.24 -17.06
CA HIS A 256 -30.46 19.04 -16.94
C HIS A 256 -30.18 20.54 -17.08
N HIS A 257 -29.09 21.05 -16.49
CA HIS A 257 -28.73 22.45 -16.59
C HIS A 257 -28.31 22.85 -18.02
N ARG A 258 -27.53 22.02 -18.72
CA ARG A 258 -27.20 22.23 -20.15
C ARG A 258 -28.45 22.23 -21.04
N SER A 259 -29.40 21.33 -20.78
CA SER A 259 -30.65 21.27 -21.56
C SER A 259 -31.56 22.49 -21.35
N GLN A 260 -31.54 23.10 -20.15
CA GLN A 260 -32.25 24.35 -19.88
C GLN A 260 -31.58 25.56 -20.54
N LEU A 261 -30.25 25.62 -20.55
CA LEU A 261 -29.49 26.68 -21.22
C LEU A 261 -29.68 26.65 -22.75
N GLN A 262 -29.83 25.46 -23.35
CA GLN A 262 -30.15 25.34 -24.78
C GLN A 262 -31.60 25.75 -25.10
N ARG A 263 -32.58 25.43 -24.24
CA ARG A 263 -33.98 25.86 -24.42
C ARG A 263 -34.17 27.37 -24.32
N ASN A 264 -33.41 28.05 -23.48
CA ASN A 264 -33.49 29.51 -23.34
C ASN A 264 -32.78 30.31 -24.45
N ARG A 265 -32.01 29.65 -25.32
CA ARG A 265 -31.40 30.28 -26.51
C ARG A 265 -32.28 30.19 -27.78
N HIS A 266 -33.43 29.51 -27.71
CA HIS A 266 -34.37 29.34 -28.81
C HIS A 266 -35.74 29.96 -28.54
N ARG A 267 -35.80 30.87 -27.56
CA ARG A 267 -36.90 31.81 -27.34
C ARG A 267 -36.36 33.22 -27.53
#